data_AF-A0A317PK26-F1
#
_entry.id   AF-A0A317PK26-F1
#
_cell.length_a   1.000
_cell.length_b   1.000
_cell.length_c   1.000
_cell.angle_alpha   90.00
_cell.angle_beta   90.00
_cell.angle_gamma   90.00
#
_symmetry.space_group_name_H-M   'P 1'
#
loop_
_entity.id
_entity.type
_entity.pdbx_description
1 polymer ?
#
loop_
_entity_poly.entity_id
_entity_poly.type
_entity_poly.pdbx_seq_one_letter_code
_entity_poly.pdbx_strand_id
1 'polypeptide(L)'
;MTNPQAIYRLATALRQAASAHNWAQVIQVDQHIAALLSDLQGATLSPAQSKAIDVLQTTHRRVNTWCHQQSEVLRGKMEQTRNNRERAAAYATFMDEKDLG
;
A
#
# COMPACT_ATOMS: atom_id res chain seq x y z
N MET A 1 4.98 14.85 26.46
CA MET A 1 5.28 15.69 25.27
C MET A 1 5.85 14.81 24.17
N THR A 2 5.13 14.66 23.05
CA THR A 2 5.53 13.78 21.94
C THR A 2 6.75 14.32 21.23
N ASN A 3 7.82 13.54 21.13
CA ASN A 3 9.07 13.94 20.49
C ASN A 3 8.89 13.99 18.96
N PRO A 4 9.19 15.12 18.27
CA PRO A 4 9.09 15.21 16.81
C PRO A 4 9.91 14.16 16.06
N GLN A 5 11.01 13.65 16.65
CA GLN A 5 11.79 12.55 16.09
C GLN A 5 10.99 11.24 16.00
N ALA A 6 10.06 10.99 16.91
CA ALA A 6 9.20 9.80 16.86
C ALA A 6 8.27 9.85 15.64
N ILE A 7 7.75 11.04 15.32
CA ILE A 7 6.88 11.28 14.15
C ILE A 7 7.66 11.02 12.84
N TYR A 8 8.90 11.50 12.74
CA TYR A 8 9.77 11.22 11.58
C TYR A 8 10.13 9.74 11.43
N ARG A 9 10.32 9.02 12.55
CA ARG A 9 10.58 7.57 12.53
C ARG A 9 9.37 6.80 12.00
N LEU A 10 8.16 7.17 12.39
CA LEU A 10 6.93 6.57 11.84
C LEU A 10 6.79 6.83 10.34
N ALA A 11 7.07 8.05 9.88
CA ALA A 11 7.06 8.38 8.44
C ALA A 11 8.07 7.53 7.66
N THR A 12 9.29 7.38 8.18
CA THR A 12 10.33 6.54 7.57
C THR A 12 9.93 5.07 7.55
N ALA A 13 9.40 4.54 8.66
CA ALA A 13 8.96 3.16 8.77
C ALA A 13 7.83 2.85 7.79
N LEU A 14 6.87 3.76 7.63
CA LEU A 14 5.77 3.60 6.67
C LEU A 14 6.32 3.50 5.23
N ARG A 15 7.26 4.38 4.88
CA ARG A 15 7.90 4.36 3.55
C ARG A 15 8.70 3.07 3.30
N GLN A 16 9.43 2.59 4.32
CA GLN A 16 10.21 1.36 4.20
C GLN A 16 9.32 0.13 4.08
N ALA A 17 8.28 0.02 4.92
CA ALA A 17 7.31 -1.08 4.86
C ALA A 17 6.60 -1.12 3.51
N ALA A 18 6.23 0.05 2.98
CA ALA A 18 5.70 0.18 1.63
C ALA A 18 6.71 -0.34 0.61
N SER A 19 7.92 0.23 0.54
CA SER A 19 8.94 -0.18 -0.44
C SER A 19 9.30 -1.67 -0.39
N ALA A 20 9.19 -2.31 0.78
CA ALA A 20 9.41 -3.74 0.97
C ALA A 20 8.20 -4.61 0.56
N HIS A 21 7.11 -4.01 0.09
CA HIS A 21 5.81 -4.65 -0.19
C HIS A 21 5.25 -5.41 1.02
N ASN A 22 5.64 -5.01 2.24
CA ASN A 22 5.21 -5.65 3.47
C ASN A 22 3.92 -4.99 3.98
N TRP A 23 2.80 -5.34 3.35
CA TRP A 23 1.50 -4.73 3.61
C TRP A 23 1.02 -4.91 5.06
N ALA A 24 1.35 -6.02 5.71
CA ALA A 24 1.04 -6.24 7.12
C ALA A 24 1.77 -5.21 8.01
N GLN A 25 3.03 -4.93 7.71
CA GLN A 25 3.80 -3.91 8.43
C GLN A 25 3.31 -2.49 8.12
N VAL A 26 2.84 -2.22 6.89
CA VAL A 26 2.20 -0.93 6.55
C VAL A 26 1.00 -0.67 7.46
N ILE A 27 0.11 -1.67 7.64
CA ILE A 27 -1.07 -1.56 8.51
C ILE A 27 -0.66 -1.33 9.97
N GLN A 28 0.34 -2.05 10.47
CA GLN A 28 0.83 -1.86 11.84
C GLN A 28 1.39 -0.44 12.08
N VAL A 29 2.18 0.07 11.13
CA VAL A 29 2.71 1.43 11.23
C VAL A 29 1.59 2.47 11.14
N ASP A 30 0.58 2.24 10.31
CA ASP A 30 -0.60 3.10 10.20
C ASP A 30 -1.40 3.17 11.50
N GLN A 31 -1.60 2.04 12.19
CA GLN A 31 -2.23 1.99 13.52
C GLN A 31 -1.45 2.80 14.56
N HIS A 32 -0.11 2.70 14.56
CA HIS A 32 0.73 3.51 15.45
C HIS A 32 0.65 5.01 15.13
N ILE A 33 0.53 5.36 13.85
CA ILE A 33 0.30 6.74 13.41
C ILE A 33 -1.06 7.23 13.93
N ALA A 34 -2.12 6.44 13.77
CA ALA A 34 -3.46 6.79 14.24
C ALA A 34 -3.49 7.03 15.76
N ALA A 35 -2.90 6.13 16.54
CA ALA A 35 -2.79 6.28 18.00
C ALA A 35 -2.03 7.56 18.37
N LEU A 36 -0.90 7.84 17.71
CA LEU A 36 -0.12 9.05 17.97
C LEU A 36 -0.89 10.33 17.59
N LEU A 37 -1.67 10.32 16.52
CA LEU A 37 -2.50 11.45 16.12
C LEU A 37 -3.67 11.68 17.08
N SER A 38 -4.29 10.60 17.59
CA SER A 38 -5.31 10.68 18.63
C SER A 38 -4.77 11.26 19.93
N ASP A 39 -3.58 10.84 20.36
CA ASP A 39 -2.92 11.38 21.56
C ASP A 39 -2.52 12.85 21.43
N LEU A 40 -2.29 13.32 20.20
CA LEU A 40 -1.98 14.72 19.90
C LEU A 40 -3.24 15.58 19.71
N GLN A 41 -4.42 14.97 19.68
CA GLN A 41 -5.68 15.68 19.46
C GLN A 41 -5.97 16.60 20.66
N GLY A 42 -6.07 17.91 20.41
CA GLY A 42 -6.30 18.91 21.44
C GLY A 42 -5.03 19.40 22.17
N ALA A 43 -3.85 18.90 21.82
CA ALA A 43 -2.59 19.39 22.37
C ALA A 43 -2.08 20.63 21.59
N THR A 44 -1.53 21.62 22.30
CA THR A 44 -0.82 22.74 21.66
C THR A 44 0.48 22.22 21.05
N LEU A 45 0.52 22.15 19.72
CA LEU A 45 1.68 21.67 18.98
C LEU A 45 2.75 22.76 18.90
N SER A 46 3.99 22.38 19.21
CA SER A 46 5.15 23.21 18.91
C SER A 46 5.39 23.27 17.39
N PRO A 47 6.07 24.32 16.88
CA PRO A 47 6.38 24.43 15.45
C PRO A 47 7.14 23.21 14.89
N ALA A 48 8.00 22.60 15.71
CA ALA A 48 8.74 21.40 15.34
C ALA A 48 7.84 20.17 15.19
N GLN A 49 6.81 20.04 16.03
CA GLN A 49 5.83 18.95 15.94
C GLN A 49 4.91 19.14 14.73
N SER A 50 4.42 20.36 14.50
CA SER A 50 3.60 20.66 13.31
C SER A 50 4.34 20.33 12.01
N LYS A 51 5.62 20.74 11.91
CA LYS A 51 6.45 20.39 10.73
C LYS A 51 6.64 18.88 10.57
N ALA A 52 6.80 18.13 11.66
CA ALA A 52 6.93 16.69 11.61
C ALA A 52 5.63 16.01 11.15
N ILE A 53 4.48 16.52 11.58
CA ILE A 53 3.15 16.04 11.15
C ILE A 53 2.93 16.32 9.66
N ASP A 54 3.32 17.49 9.15
CA ASP A 54 3.22 17.80 7.71
C ASP A 54 4.04 16.84 6.85
N VAL A 55 5.26 16.51 7.31
CA VAL A 55 6.12 15.53 6.63
C VAL A 55 5.50 14.13 6.68
N LEU A 56 4.95 13.73 7.82
CA LEU A 56 4.23 12.46 7.96
C LEU A 56 3.03 12.39 7.01
N GLN A 57 2.20 13.43 6.96
CA GLN A 57 1.01 13.49 6.09
C GLN A 57 1.38 13.41 4.62
N THR A 58 2.45 14.12 4.20
CA THR A 58 2.95 14.07 2.83
C THR A 58 3.47 12.69 2.47
N THR A 59 4.20 12.05 3.40
CA THR A 59 4.73 10.70 3.21
C THR A 59 3.62 9.66 3.13
N HIS A 60 2.61 9.76 4.00
CA HIS A 60 1.45 8.88 4.02
C HIS A 60 0.68 8.95 2.70
N ARG A 61 0.39 10.16 2.20
CA ARG A 61 -0.26 10.33 0.89
C ARG A 61 0.52 9.68 -0.25
N ARG A 62 1.84 9.86 -0.29
CA ARG A 62 2.70 9.25 -1.32
C ARG A 62 2.69 7.72 -1.24
N VAL A 63 2.80 7.17 -0.03
CA VAL A 63 2.73 5.72 0.20
C VAL A 63 1.37 5.19 -0.26
N ASN A 64 0.28 5.87 0.07
CA ASN A 64 -1.06 5.44 -0.33
C ASN A 64 -1.22 5.44 -1.87
N THR A 65 -0.81 6.50 -2.56
CA THR A 65 -0.79 6.55 -4.03
C THR A 65 0.00 5.39 -4.62
N TRP A 66 1.17 5.10 -4.04
CA TRP A 66 2.02 4.01 -4.51
C TRP A 66 1.40 2.62 -4.25
N CYS A 67 0.79 2.39 -3.08
CA CYS A 67 0.04 1.17 -2.78
C CYS A 67 -1.11 0.96 -3.79
N HIS A 68 -1.86 2.02 -4.11
CA HIS A 68 -2.91 1.96 -5.12
C HIS A 68 -2.37 1.58 -6.51
N GLN A 69 -1.26 2.20 -6.95
CA GLN A 69 -0.63 1.85 -8.22
C GLN A 69 -0.17 0.39 -8.26
N GLN A 70 0.42 -0.13 -7.19
CA GLN A 70 0.83 -1.54 -7.11
C GLN A 70 -0.37 -2.50 -7.17
N SER A 71 -1.49 -2.12 -6.54
CA SER A 71 -2.75 -2.88 -6.61
C SER A 71 -3.31 -2.95 -8.04
N GLU A 72 -3.30 -1.83 -8.77
CA GLU A 72 -3.73 -1.80 -10.18
C GLU A 72 -2.84 -2.68 -11.07
N VAL A 73 -1.52 -2.63 -10.88
CA VAL A 73 -0.58 -3.49 -11.61
C VAL A 73 -0.85 -4.97 -11.33
N LEU A 74 -1.12 -5.34 -10.07
CA LEU A 74 -1.44 -6.71 -9.71
C LEU A 74 -2.77 -7.16 -10.34
N ARG A 75 -3.79 -6.31 -10.31
CA ARG A 75 -5.10 -6.56 -10.94
C ARG A 75 -4.95 -6.83 -12.43
N GLY A 76 -4.21 -6.00 -13.15
CA GLY A 76 -3.95 -6.19 -14.57
C GLY A 76 -3.23 -7.50 -14.88
N LYS A 77 -2.25 -7.91 -14.06
CA LYS A 77 -1.58 -9.22 -14.19
C LYS A 77 -2.53 -10.40 -13.96
N MET A 78 -3.45 -10.27 -13.00
CA MET A 78 -4.45 -11.32 -12.73
C MET A 78 -5.44 -11.46 -13.88
N GLU A 79 -5.93 -10.36 -14.44
CA GLU A 79 -6.79 -10.35 -15.63
C GLU A 79 -6.08 -10.97 -16.83
N GLN A 80 -4.82 -10.62 -17.06
CA GLN A 80 -4.02 -11.22 -18.14
C GLN A 80 -3.85 -12.73 -17.97
N THR A 81 -3.59 -13.19 -16.74
CA THR A 81 -3.43 -14.62 -16.43
C THR A 81 -4.75 -15.38 -16.63
N ARG A 82 -5.87 -14.80 -16.21
CA ARG A 82 -7.20 -15.35 -16.43
C ARG A 82 -7.51 -15.49 -17.92
N ASN A 83 -7.31 -14.43 -18.69
CA ASN A 83 -7.54 -14.42 -20.13
C ASN A 83 -6.65 -15.45 -20.85
N ASN A 84 -5.40 -15.61 -20.41
CA ASN A 84 -4.51 -16.61 -21.00
C ASN A 84 -4.98 -18.05 -20.73
N ARG A 85 -5.50 -18.32 -19.52
CA ARG A 85 -6.10 -19.62 -19.17
C ARG A 85 -7.37 -19.90 -19.97
N GLU A 86 -8.26 -18.92 -20.10
CA GLU A 86 -9.49 -19.05 -20.88
C GLU A 86 -9.18 -19.31 -22.37
N ARG A 87 -8.19 -18.61 -22.94
CA ARG A 87 -7.74 -18.85 -24.32
C ARG A 87 -7.09 -20.22 -24.50
N ALA A 88 -6.23 -20.64 -23.58
CA ALA A 88 -5.61 -21.96 -23.62
C ALA A 88 -6.65 -23.09 -23.53
N ALA A 89 -7.69 -22.92 -22.69
CA ALA A 89 -8.82 -23.84 -22.61
C ALA A 89 -9.61 -23.88 -23.93
N ALA A 90 -9.87 -22.74 -24.56
CA ALA A 90 -10.57 -22.67 -25.84
C ALA A 90 -9.81 -23.40 -26.97
N TYR A 91 -8.48 -23.31 -27.01
CA TYR A 91 -7.68 -24.10 -27.95
C TYR A 91 -7.71 -25.60 -27.66
N ALA A 92 -7.73 -26.01 -26.40
CA ALA A 92 -7.83 -27.43 -26.03
C ALA A 92 -9.18 -28.02 -26.45
N THR A 93 -10.29 -27.32 -26.18
CA THR A 93 -11.63 -27.76 -26.60
C THR A 93 -11.77 -27.84 -28.12
N PHE A 94 -11.18 -26.89 -28.86
CA PHE A 94 -11.23 -26.89 -30.33
C PHE A 94 -10.39 -28.01 -30.97
N MET A 95 -9.30 -28.47 -30.32
CA MET A 95 -8.52 -29.62 -30.79
C MET A 95 -9.27 -30.94 -30.53
N ASP A 96 -9.89 -31.10 -29.36
CA ASP A 96 -10.70 -32.29 -29.04
C ASP A 96 -11.91 -32.45 -29.98
N GLU A 97 -12.57 -31.36 -30.37
CA GLU A 97 -13.67 -31.41 -31.35
C GLU A 97 -13.22 -31.75 -32.77
N LYS A 98 -11.94 -31.52 -33.11
CA LYS A 98 -11.41 -31.72 -34.45
C LYS A 98 -10.79 -33.11 -34.67
N ASP A 99 -10.42 -33.80 -33.60
CA ASP A 99 -9.97 -35.21 -33.62
C ASP A 99 -11.14 -36.23 -33.60
N LEU A 100 -12.39 -35.77 -33.49
CA LEU A 100 -13.62 -36.58 -33.57
C LEU A 100 -14.29 -36.54 -34.96
N GLY A 101 -13.62 -36.00 -35.98
CA GLY A 101 -14.09 -35.91 -37.38
C GLY A 101 -13.54 -36.98 -38.31
#